data_AF-E1TGE1-F1
#
_entry.id   AF-E1TGE1-F1
#
_cell.length_a   1.000
_cell.length_b   1.000
_cell.length_c   1.000
_cell.angle_alpha   90.00
_cell.angle_beta   90.00
_cell.angle_gamma   90.00
#
_symmetry.space_group_name_H-M   'P 1'
#
loop_
_entity.id
_entity.type
_entity.pdbx_description
1 polymer ?
#
loop_
_entity_poly.entity_id
_entity_poly.type
_entity_poly.pdbx_seq_one_letter_code
_entity_poly.pdbx_strand_id
1 'polypeptide(L)'
;MTQPHWQDRWRSAPLDWSPAYRVIPTRFPAVNLFDRVASAEDFDALYALEAMTNDRLRTEVGDLDLVPREERRFGPGYGPIMAALTHLNPLGSRFSDGTYGVFYCARSRATAIAETRYHTGKFMEATAEPPMRQQMRLYTVVAQGEVVDLRGDPQLDLAVLSPDDYLTGQSLGRAVREAGAPGIAYPSVRDPEGECLAAFRTTLLRDCHHAAYLEYNWNGTSVDMVFELSQVG
;
A
#
# COMPACT_ATOMS: atom_id res chain seq x y z
N MET A 1 -5.24 -13.18 30.77
CA MET A 1 -5.82 -14.06 29.74
C MET A 1 -4.93 -13.94 28.51
N THR A 2 -4.52 -15.03 27.89
CA THR A 2 -3.84 -14.97 26.59
C THR A 2 -4.82 -14.39 25.57
N GLN A 3 -4.40 -13.46 24.72
CA GLN A 3 -5.22 -13.09 23.56
C GLN A 3 -5.33 -14.32 22.64
N PRO A 4 -6.51 -14.64 22.09
CA PRO A 4 -6.62 -15.72 21.11
C PRO A 4 -5.75 -15.38 19.91
N HIS A 5 -5.10 -16.38 19.33
CA HIS A 5 -4.28 -16.16 18.15
C HIS A 5 -5.24 -15.77 17.02
N TRP A 6 -4.93 -14.75 16.22
CA TRP A 6 -5.82 -14.29 15.15
C TRP A 6 -6.15 -15.42 14.16
N GLN A 7 -5.22 -16.34 13.98
CA GLN A 7 -5.39 -17.52 13.14
C GLN A 7 -6.28 -18.63 13.75
N ASP A 8 -6.74 -18.47 15.00
CA ASP A 8 -7.87 -19.24 15.55
C ASP A 8 -9.22 -18.77 14.97
N ARG A 9 -9.25 -17.62 14.27
CA ARG A 9 -10.46 -16.96 13.73
C ARG A 9 -10.53 -16.92 12.21
N TRP A 10 -9.38 -16.93 11.53
CA TRP A 10 -9.29 -16.86 10.07
C TRP A 10 -8.27 -17.88 9.54
N ARG A 11 -8.57 -18.46 8.39
CA ARG A 11 -7.62 -19.26 7.60
C ARG A 11 -6.34 -18.44 7.33
N SER A 12 -5.18 -19.07 7.56
CA SER A 12 -3.89 -18.53 7.10
C SER A 12 -3.36 -19.21 5.85
N ALA A 13 -2.38 -18.57 5.24
CA ALA A 13 -1.40 -19.22 4.40
C ALA A 13 -0.03 -18.54 4.53
N PRO A 14 1.07 -19.27 4.27
CA PRO A 14 2.35 -18.66 3.99
C PRO A 14 2.28 -17.84 2.69
N LEU A 15 2.92 -16.69 2.72
CA LEU A 15 3.13 -15.79 1.60
C LEU A 15 4.63 -15.73 1.29
N ASP A 16 4.98 -15.91 0.01
CA ASP A 16 6.29 -15.57 -0.53
C ASP A 16 6.13 -15.00 -1.94
N TRP A 17 6.05 -13.68 -2.02
CA TRP A 17 6.04 -12.93 -3.27
C TRP A 17 7.33 -12.12 -3.38
N SER A 18 8.28 -12.72 -4.08
CA SER A 18 9.64 -12.22 -4.26
C SER A 18 9.98 -12.12 -5.76
N PRO A 19 9.52 -11.06 -6.48
CA PRO A 19 8.87 -9.84 -5.99
C PRO A 19 7.33 -9.86 -6.06
N ALA A 20 6.70 -9.07 -5.17
CA ALA A 20 5.41 -8.44 -5.39
C ALA A 20 5.57 -7.05 -6.04
N TYR A 21 4.47 -6.46 -6.49
CA TYR A 21 4.45 -5.22 -7.27
C TYR A 21 3.50 -4.17 -6.68
N ARG A 22 3.96 -2.92 -6.55
CA ARG A 22 3.15 -1.77 -6.12
C ARG A 22 3.28 -0.63 -7.12
N VAL A 23 2.17 -0.05 -7.54
CA VAL A 23 2.15 1.18 -8.34
C VAL A 23 1.61 2.33 -7.49
N ILE A 24 2.22 3.51 -7.59
CA ILE A 24 1.73 4.75 -6.96
C ILE A 24 1.89 5.96 -7.91
N PRO A 25 1.08 7.02 -7.78
CA PRO A 25 1.31 8.28 -8.49
C PRO A 25 2.66 8.91 -8.15
N THR A 26 3.33 9.47 -9.15
CA THR A 26 4.52 10.31 -8.95
C THR A 26 4.09 11.69 -8.45
N ARG A 27 4.12 11.91 -7.13
CA ARG A 27 4.06 13.26 -6.54
C ARG A 27 5.47 13.75 -6.18
N PHE A 28 5.71 15.03 -6.40
CA PHE A 28 6.92 15.74 -5.97
C PHE A 28 6.66 16.51 -4.67
N PRO A 29 7.66 16.64 -3.77
CA PRO A 29 8.99 16.03 -3.84
C PRO A 29 8.95 14.53 -3.51
N ALA A 30 9.55 13.70 -4.37
CA ALA A 30 9.71 12.27 -4.12
C ALA A 30 10.97 11.98 -3.25
N VAL A 31 11.12 12.74 -2.17
CA VAL A 31 12.21 12.64 -1.20
C VAL A 31 11.60 12.23 0.12
N ASN A 32 11.81 10.98 0.52
CA ASN A 32 11.24 10.42 1.73
C ASN A 32 12.30 10.35 2.82
N LEU A 33 12.02 10.86 4.03
CA LEU A 33 12.99 10.89 5.12
C LEU A 33 13.45 9.48 5.53
N PHE A 34 12.58 8.47 5.46
CA PHE A 34 12.91 7.08 5.82
C PHE A 34 14.03 6.47 4.96
N ASP A 35 14.12 6.83 3.68
CA ASP A 35 15.19 6.33 2.78
C ASP A 35 16.52 7.09 2.96
N ARG A 36 16.51 8.26 3.62
CA ARG A 36 17.68 9.14 3.82
C ARG A 36 18.47 8.84 5.10
N VAL A 37 17.97 7.96 5.96
CA VAL A 37 18.47 7.76 7.33
C VAL A 37 18.73 6.27 7.58
N ALA A 38 19.89 5.93 8.18
CA ALA A 38 20.36 4.55 8.28
C ALA A 38 19.85 3.79 9.52
N SER A 39 19.52 4.47 10.62
CA SER A 39 19.06 3.85 11.87
C SER A 39 17.92 4.63 12.53
N ALA A 40 17.29 4.01 13.55
CA ALA A 40 16.28 4.67 14.37
C ALA A 40 16.87 5.77 15.27
N GLU A 41 18.14 5.65 15.67
CA GLU A 41 18.82 6.66 16.52
C GLU A 41 19.18 7.90 15.70
N ASP A 42 19.69 7.71 14.46
CA ASP A 42 19.89 8.80 13.50
C ASP A 42 18.55 9.51 13.18
N PHE A 43 17.46 8.74 13.08
CA PHE A 43 16.14 9.29 12.78
C PHE A 43 15.59 10.11 13.95
N ASP A 44 15.59 9.56 15.17
CA ASP A 44 15.11 10.29 16.35
C ASP A 44 15.95 11.56 16.60
N ALA A 45 17.27 11.52 16.37
CA ALA A 45 18.14 12.69 16.46
C ALA A 45 17.82 13.77 15.42
N LEU A 46 17.71 13.39 14.14
CA LEU A 46 17.41 14.32 13.04
C LEU A 46 15.98 14.89 13.14
N TYR A 47 15.02 14.05 13.51
CA TYR A 47 13.62 14.45 13.72
C TYR A 47 13.48 15.37 14.94
N ALA A 48 14.13 15.09 16.07
CA ALA A 48 14.09 15.96 17.24
C ALA A 48 14.71 17.34 16.98
N LEU A 49 15.78 17.41 16.17
CA LEU A 49 16.43 18.68 15.79
C LEU A 49 15.58 19.51 14.83
N GLU A 50 15.03 18.91 13.77
CA GLU A 50 14.41 19.67 12.67
C GLU A 50 12.88 19.73 12.73
N ALA A 51 12.19 18.69 13.24
CA ALA A 51 10.71 18.65 13.21
C ALA A 51 10.04 19.60 14.23
N MET A 52 10.80 20.27 15.10
CA MET A 52 10.30 21.36 15.95
C MET A 52 10.07 22.67 15.17
N THR A 53 10.68 22.84 14.00
CA THR A 53 10.63 24.09 13.21
C THR A 53 10.35 23.90 11.71
N ASN A 54 10.39 22.66 11.21
CA ASN A 54 10.32 22.35 9.78
C ASN A 54 9.10 21.49 9.43
N ASP A 55 7.96 22.12 9.15
CA ASP A 55 6.69 21.46 8.79
C ASP A 55 6.85 20.48 7.62
N ARG A 56 7.75 20.78 6.67
CA ARG A 56 8.05 19.93 5.51
C ARG A 56 8.46 18.50 5.92
N LEU A 57 9.17 18.34 7.03
CA LEU A 57 9.56 17.01 7.52
C LEU A 57 8.39 16.24 8.13
N ARG A 58 7.46 16.94 8.79
CA ARG A 58 6.20 16.34 9.23
C ARG A 58 5.39 15.86 8.01
N THR A 59 5.39 16.64 6.93
CA THR A 59 4.76 16.26 5.65
C THR A 59 5.49 15.11 4.91
N GLU A 60 6.81 14.96 5.02
CA GLU A 60 7.56 13.83 4.43
C GLU A 60 7.42 12.52 5.23
N VAL A 61 7.26 12.63 6.54
CA VAL A 61 7.21 11.49 7.47
C VAL A 61 5.79 10.92 7.61
N GLY A 62 4.77 11.79 7.60
CA GLY A 62 3.40 11.42 7.96
C GLY A 62 3.25 11.24 9.48
N ASP A 63 2.18 10.58 9.92
CA ASP A 63 1.98 10.24 11.33
C ASP A 63 2.71 8.93 11.68
N LEU A 64 3.76 9.04 12.50
CA LEU A 64 4.56 7.90 12.95
C LEU A 64 3.83 7.02 13.97
N ASP A 65 2.92 7.57 14.76
CA ASP A 65 2.33 6.86 15.90
C ASP A 65 1.21 5.88 15.47
N LEU A 66 0.86 5.91 14.17
CA LEU A 66 0.17 4.84 13.45
C LEU A 66 0.99 3.53 13.35
N VAL A 67 2.32 3.60 13.50
CA VAL A 67 3.25 2.46 13.38
C VAL A 67 3.99 2.24 14.72
N PRO A 68 3.91 1.04 15.33
CA PRO A 68 4.65 0.69 16.55
C PRO A 68 6.16 0.96 16.41
N ARG A 69 6.84 1.41 17.47
CA ARG A 69 8.24 1.85 17.40
C ARG A 69 9.18 0.74 16.92
N GLU A 70 8.92 -0.49 17.36
CA GLU A 70 9.56 -1.74 16.98
C GLU A 70 9.29 -2.18 15.52
N GLU A 71 8.26 -1.61 14.89
CA GLU A 71 7.91 -1.82 13.48
C GLU A 71 8.37 -0.68 12.55
N ARG A 72 8.83 0.46 13.07
CA ARG A 72 9.38 1.52 12.22
C ARG A 72 10.64 1.01 11.50
N ARG A 73 10.78 1.31 10.21
CA ARG A 73 11.89 0.87 9.36
C ARG A 73 12.54 2.05 8.66
N PHE A 74 13.85 1.97 8.47
CA PHE A 74 14.70 3.05 7.99
C PHE A 74 15.75 2.45 7.04
N GLY A 75 16.27 3.28 6.13
CA GLY A 75 17.23 2.90 5.11
C GLY A 75 16.59 2.61 3.74
N PRO A 76 17.42 2.38 2.71
CA PRO A 76 16.98 2.38 1.32
C PRO A 76 15.90 1.34 1.00
N GLY A 77 14.74 1.81 0.55
CA GLY A 77 13.61 0.97 0.17
C GLY A 77 12.57 0.78 1.28
N TYR A 78 12.70 1.45 2.42
CA TYR A 78 11.64 1.50 3.43
C TYR A 78 10.73 2.72 3.29
N GLY A 79 11.11 3.78 2.58
CA GLY A 79 10.23 4.94 2.35
C GLY A 79 8.88 4.60 1.72
N PRO A 80 8.82 3.85 0.59
CA PRO A 80 7.54 3.47 -0.02
C PRO A 80 6.69 2.54 0.87
N ILE A 81 7.31 1.82 1.81
CA ILE A 81 6.63 0.96 2.80
C ILE A 81 6.05 1.84 3.91
N MET A 82 6.89 2.58 4.62
CA MET A 82 6.51 3.44 5.74
C MET A 82 5.47 4.49 5.33
N ALA A 83 5.63 5.14 4.18
CA ALA A 83 4.67 6.14 3.71
C ALA A 83 3.25 5.57 3.52
N ALA A 84 3.12 4.30 3.13
CA ALA A 84 1.80 3.67 2.99
C ALA A 84 1.10 3.39 4.35
N LEU A 85 1.86 3.40 5.44
CA LEU A 85 1.36 3.20 6.80
C LEU A 85 1.18 4.53 7.56
N THR A 86 2.03 5.54 7.28
CA THR A 86 2.01 6.85 7.97
C THR A 86 1.21 7.94 7.25
N HIS A 87 0.94 7.80 5.94
CA HIS A 87 0.14 8.76 5.18
C HIS A 87 -1.25 8.17 4.90
N LEU A 88 -2.21 8.52 5.74
CA LEU A 88 -3.60 8.06 5.64
C LEU A 88 -4.29 8.58 4.38
N ASN A 89 -5.18 7.77 3.80
CA ASN A 89 -6.24 8.26 2.93
C ASN A 89 -7.51 8.43 3.79
N PRO A 90 -8.01 9.66 4.03
CA PRO A 90 -9.24 9.88 4.81
C PRO A 90 -10.51 9.30 4.17
N LEU A 91 -10.47 8.95 2.88
CA LEU A 91 -11.55 8.23 2.18
C LEU A 91 -11.44 6.69 2.31
N GLY A 92 -10.43 6.20 3.03
CA GLY A 92 -10.19 4.78 3.25
C GLY A 92 -9.69 4.01 2.02
N SER A 93 -9.90 2.69 2.05
CA SER A 93 -9.54 1.71 1.03
C SER A 93 -10.39 0.45 1.22
N ARG A 94 -10.11 -0.63 0.48
CA ARG A 94 -10.82 -1.91 0.61
C ARG A 94 -10.78 -2.51 2.03
N PHE A 95 -9.67 -2.31 2.75
CA PHE A 95 -9.40 -2.91 4.07
C PHE A 95 -8.92 -1.86 5.09
N SER A 96 -9.33 -0.60 4.94
CA SER A 96 -9.16 0.46 5.94
C SER A 96 -10.25 1.52 5.78
N ASP A 97 -10.82 1.96 6.89
CA ASP A 97 -11.76 3.09 6.95
C ASP A 97 -11.07 4.46 6.88
N GLY A 98 -9.74 4.47 6.75
CA GLY A 98 -8.91 5.68 6.77
C GLY A 98 -8.29 5.99 8.14
N THR A 99 -8.60 5.22 9.19
CA THR A 99 -8.01 5.43 10.54
C THR A 99 -6.63 4.80 10.73
N TYR A 100 -6.17 3.97 9.78
CA TYR A 100 -4.83 3.39 9.74
C TYR A 100 -4.37 3.18 8.29
N GLY A 101 -3.06 3.31 8.05
CA GLY A 101 -2.47 3.08 6.74
C GLY A 101 -2.37 1.58 6.40
N VAL A 102 -2.28 1.28 5.11
CA VAL A 102 -2.23 -0.08 4.56
C VAL A 102 -1.33 -0.08 3.33
N PHE A 103 -0.31 -0.94 3.33
CA PHE A 103 0.51 -1.15 2.14
C PHE A 103 -0.17 -2.16 1.21
N TYR A 104 -0.58 -1.69 0.04
CA TYR A 104 -1.14 -2.52 -1.02
C TYR A 104 -0.10 -2.87 -2.08
N CYS A 105 0.01 -4.15 -2.42
CA CYS A 105 0.76 -4.66 -3.56
C CYS A 105 0.05 -5.89 -4.15
N ALA A 106 0.40 -6.25 -5.39
CA ALA A 106 -0.12 -7.43 -6.07
C ALA A 106 0.99 -8.42 -6.44
N ARG A 107 0.62 -9.69 -6.60
CA ARG A 107 1.52 -10.79 -6.98
C ARG A 107 2.12 -10.63 -8.37
N SER A 108 1.40 -9.97 -9.28
CA SER A 108 1.87 -9.69 -10.64
C SER A 108 1.89 -8.20 -10.97
N ARG A 109 2.78 -7.82 -11.89
CA ARG A 109 2.84 -6.46 -12.45
C ARG A 109 1.55 -6.09 -13.17
N ALA A 110 0.90 -7.04 -13.86
CA ALA A 110 -0.36 -6.80 -14.57
C ALA A 110 -1.49 -6.45 -13.59
N THR A 111 -1.63 -7.23 -12.52
CA THR A 111 -2.59 -7.02 -11.43
C THR A 111 -2.39 -5.67 -10.76
N ALA A 112 -1.14 -5.30 -10.43
CA ALA A 112 -0.82 -4.01 -9.82
C ALA A 112 -1.20 -2.81 -10.73
N ILE A 113 -1.06 -2.97 -12.05
CA ILE A 113 -1.48 -1.99 -13.05
C ILE A 113 -3.02 -1.98 -13.19
N ALA A 114 -3.70 -3.12 -13.18
CA ALA A 114 -5.16 -3.20 -13.29
C ALA A 114 -5.86 -2.50 -12.12
N GLU A 115 -5.46 -2.81 -10.88
CA GLU A 115 -5.99 -2.18 -9.66
C GLU A 115 -5.78 -0.65 -9.68
N THR A 116 -4.56 -0.21 -10.02
CA THR A 116 -4.25 1.23 -9.99
C THR A 116 -4.78 2.00 -11.21
N ARG A 117 -5.01 1.36 -12.37
CA ARG A 117 -5.79 1.96 -13.47
C ARG A 117 -7.22 2.27 -13.03
N TYR A 118 -7.88 1.32 -12.36
CA TYR A 118 -9.22 1.53 -11.81
C TYR A 118 -9.24 2.67 -10.78
N HIS A 119 -8.37 2.62 -9.78
CA HIS A 119 -8.35 3.63 -8.72
C HIS A 119 -7.90 5.02 -9.22
N THR A 120 -6.99 5.10 -10.19
CA THR A 120 -6.66 6.37 -10.85
C THR A 120 -7.86 6.89 -11.64
N GLY A 121 -8.52 6.04 -12.42
CA GLY A 121 -9.73 6.43 -13.16
C GLY A 121 -10.84 6.96 -12.23
N LYS A 122 -11.09 6.29 -11.10
CA LYS A 122 -12.06 6.77 -10.08
C LYS A 122 -11.66 8.09 -9.43
N PHE A 123 -10.38 8.35 -9.22
CA PHE A 123 -9.92 9.65 -8.75
C PHE A 123 -10.18 10.76 -9.79
N MET A 124 -9.76 10.54 -11.04
CA MET A 124 -9.91 11.51 -12.13
C MET A 124 -11.39 11.78 -12.48
N GLU A 125 -12.25 10.75 -12.40
CA GLU A 125 -13.71 10.88 -12.52
C GLU A 125 -14.28 11.76 -11.38
N ALA A 126 -13.86 11.51 -10.13
CA ALA A 126 -14.37 12.22 -8.96
C ALA A 126 -13.91 13.68 -8.86
N THR A 127 -12.74 14.04 -9.41
CA THR A 127 -12.28 15.44 -9.50
C THR A 127 -12.54 16.10 -10.86
N ALA A 128 -13.22 15.39 -11.78
CA ALA A 128 -13.60 15.85 -13.12
C ALA A 128 -12.42 16.34 -13.99
N GLU A 129 -11.30 15.62 -13.94
CA GLU A 129 -10.06 16.02 -14.62
C GLU A 129 -10.20 15.95 -16.15
N PRO A 130 -9.67 16.95 -16.90
CA PRO A 130 -9.62 16.91 -18.35
C PRO A 130 -8.69 15.80 -18.85
N PRO A 131 -8.78 15.40 -20.14
CA PRO A 131 -7.86 14.41 -20.72
C PRO A 131 -6.39 14.79 -20.50
N MET A 132 -5.65 13.91 -19.83
CA MET A 132 -4.29 14.19 -19.34
C MET A 132 -3.44 12.92 -19.23
N ARG A 133 -2.15 13.08 -18.93
CA ARG A 133 -1.27 11.97 -18.60
C ARG A 133 -0.81 12.05 -17.15
N GLN A 134 -1.03 10.97 -16.41
CA GLN A 134 -0.61 10.86 -15.02
C GLN A 134 0.66 10.01 -14.93
N GLN A 135 1.74 10.60 -14.42
CA GLN A 135 2.98 9.87 -14.13
C GLN A 135 2.79 8.99 -12.87
N MET A 136 3.25 7.74 -12.96
CA MET A 136 3.23 6.76 -11.89
C MET A 136 4.62 6.12 -11.75
N ARG A 137 4.88 5.48 -10.61
CA ARG A 137 6.06 4.63 -10.39
C ARG A 137 5.62 3.21 -10.05
N LEU A 138 6.22 2.25 -10.72
CA LEU A 138 6.19 0.84 -10.34
C LEU A 138 7.35 0.56 -9.40
N TYR A 139 7.06 -0.11 -8.29
CA TYR A 139 8.02 -0.67 -7.36
C TYR A 139 7.89 -2.19 -7.34
N THR A 140 9.02 -2.89 -7.27
CA THR A 140 9.09 -4.27 -6.78
C THR A 140 9.32 -4.24 -5.27
N VAL A 141 8.79 -5.22 -4.54
CA VAL A 141 8.94 -5.35 -3.09
C VAL A 141 8.97 -6.83 -2.73
N VAL A 142 9.68 -7.23 -1.68
CA VAL A 142 9.56 -8.58 -1.12
C VAL A 142 8.43 -8.58 -0.09
N ALA A 143 7.41 -9.41 -0.32
CA ALA A 143 6.32 -9.64 0.61
C ALA A 143 6.33 -11.09 1.11
N GLN A 144 6.70 -11.30 2.38
CA GLN A 144 6.92 -12.62 2.97
C GLN A 144 6.38 -12.73 4.40
N GLY A 145 5.74 -13.85 4.74
CA GLY A 145 5.28 -14.15 6.10
C GLY A 145 3.97 -14.94 6.14
N GLU A 146 3.36 -15.06 7.31
CA GLU A 146 2.01 -15.62 7.47
C GLU A 146 0.96 -14.52 7.37
N VAL A 147 -0.11 -14.75 6.60
CA VAL A 147 -1.22 -13.80 6.39
C VAL A 147 -2.59 -14.47 6.46
N VAL A 148 -3.64 -13.70 6.72
CA VAL A 148 -5.04 -14.13 6.49
C VAL A 148 -5.25 -14.35 5.00
N ASP A 149 -5.81 -15.49 4.61
CA ASP A 149 -5.92 -15.88 3.20
C ASP A 149 -7.37 -16.10 2.75
N LEU A 150 -7.88 -15.13 1.98
CA LEU A 150 -9.21 -15.16 1.38
C LEU A 150 -9.23 -15.79 -0.03
N ARG A 151 -8.07 -16.18 -0.59
CA ARG A 151 -7.98 -16.69 -1.98
C ARG A 151 -8.62 -18.07 -2.09
N GLY A 152 -9.63 -18.20 -2.93
CA GLY A 152 -10.34 -19.47 -3.14
C GLY A 152 -11.01 -20.02 -1.87
N ASP A 153 -11.34 -19.17 -0.90
CA ASP A 153 -12.13 -19.57 0.26
C ASP A 153 -13.63 -19.70 -0.13
N PRO A 154 -14.25 -20.89 -0.09
CA PRO A 154 -15.65 -21.07 -0.43
C PRO A 154 -16.62 -20.54 0.64
N GLN A 155 -16.13 -20.09 1.80
CA GLN A 155 -16.92 -19.49 2.88
C GLN A 155 -16.79 -17.96 2.92
N LEU A 156 -16.03 -17.36 2.00
CA LEU A 156 -15.86 -15.91 1.91
C LEU A 156 -17.19 -15.21 1.59
N ASP A 157 -17.61 -14.29 2.47
CA ASP A 157 -18.63 -13.32 2.13
C ASP A 157 -18.14 -12.42 0.98
N LEU A 158 -18.78 -12.54 -0.18
CA LEU A 158 -18.43 -11.79 -1.38
C LEU A 158 -18.54 -10.27 -1.20
N ALA A 159 -19.30 -9.78 -0.20
CA ALA A 159 -19.35 -8.36 0.12
C ALA A 159 -18.00 -7.81 0.62
N VAL A 160 -17.13 -8.64 1.23
CA VAL A 160 -15.73 -8.28 1.57
C VAL A 160 -14.96 -7.80 0.32
N LEU A 161 -15.25 -8.44 -0.82
CA LEU A 161 -14.64 -8.15 -2.12
C LEU A 161 -15.64 -7.50 -3.09
N SER A 162 -16.65 -6.78 -2.57
CA SER A 162 -17.52 -5.96 -3.40
C SER A 162 -16.66 -4.99 -4.26
N PRO A 163 -16.92 -4.85 -5.58
CA PRO A 163 -16.09 -4.03 -6.43
C PRO A 163 -16.01 -2.58 -5.96
N ASP A 164 -17.14 -2.00 -5.57
CA ASP A 164 -17.31 -0.54 -5.45
C ASP A 164 -17.89 -0.08 -4.09
N ASP A 165 -18.26 -1.01 -3.20
CA ASP A 165 -18.55 -0.75 -1.78
C ASP A 165 -17.49 -1.46 -0.93
N TYR A 166 -16.90 -0.76 0.05
CA TYR A 166 -15.84 -1.30 0.91
C TYR A 166 -16.26 -1.49 2.38
N LEU A 167 -17.51 -1.20 2.78
CA LEU A 167 -17.92 -1.25 4.19
C LEU A 167 -17.63 -2.60 4.87
N THR A 168 -17.95 -3.72 4.21
CA THR A 168 -17.68 -5.07 4.74
C THR A 168 -16.18 -5.40 4.74
N GLY A 169 -15.45 -4.99 3.69
CA GLY A 169 -13.99 -5.16 3.62
C GLY A 169 -13.25 -4.35 4.68
N GLN A 170 -13.66 -3.12 4.94
CA GLN A 170 -13.10 -2.25 5.99
C GLN A 170 -13.38 -2.80 7.40
N SER A 171 -14.57 -3.36 7.60
CA SER A 171 -14.95 -4.05 8.85
C SER A 171 -14.07 -5.27 9.10
N LEU A 172 -13.82 -6.10 8.08
CA LEU A 172 -12.88 -7.22 8.17
C LEU A 172 -11.45 -6.73 8.40
N GLY A 173 -10.98 -5.74 7.63
CA GLY A 173 -9.63 -5.18 7.75
C GLY A 173 -9.34 -4.68 9.16
N ARG A 174 -10.31 -3.99 9.79
CA ARG A 174 -10.19 -3.53 11.18
C ARG A 174 -10.06 -4.71 12.13
N ALA A 175 -10.97 -5.69 12.06
CA ALA A 175 -10.97 -6.86 12.95
C ALA A 175 -9.69 -7.70 12.84
N VAL A 176 -9.16 -7.87 11.62
CA VAL A 176 -7.91 -8.60 11.34
C VAL A 176 -6.70 -7.83 11.90
N ARG A 177 -6.62 -6.51 11.68
CA ARG A 177 -5.56 -5.66 12.25
C ARG A 177 -5.61 -5.58 13.78
N GLU A 178 -6.79 -5.47 14.37
CA GLU A 178 -6.99 -5.42 15.83
C GLU A 178 -6.64 -6.75 16.51
N ALA A 179 -6.89 -7.89 15.86
CA ALA A 179 -6.39 -9.19 16.30
C ALA A 179 -4.87 -9.37 16.08
N GLY A 180 -4.22 -8.38 15.44
CA GLY A 180 -2.78 -8.29 15.30
C GLY A 180 -2.19 -9.03 14.09
N ALA A 181 -3.01 -9.56 13.19
CA ALA A 181 -2.53 -10.27 11.99
C ALA A 181 -1.70 -9.34 11.07
N PRO A 182 -0.65 -9.83 10.38
CA PRO A 182 0.24 -8.96 9.61
C PRO A 182 -0.40 -8.36 8.34
N GLY A 183 -1.37 -9.05 7.73
CA GLY A 183 -2.05 -8.63 6.51
C GLY A 183 -3.07 -9.64 5.98
N ILE A 184 -3.71 -9.29 4.86
CA ILE A 184 -4.72 -10.10 4.15
C ILE A 184 -4.28 -10.32 2.70
N ALA A 185 -4.16 -11.59 2.27
CA ALA A 185 -4.09 -11.97 0.87
C ALA A 185 -5.50 -12.22 0.30
N TYR A 186 -5.79 -11.67 -0.87
CA TYR A 186 -7.12 -11.70 -1.49
C TYR A 186 -7.02 -11.74 -3.02
N PRO A 187 -8.01 -12.33 -3.74
CA PRO A 187 -8.06 -12.25 -5.20
C PRO A 187 -8.45 -10.83 -5.65
N SER A 188 -7.88 -10.38 -6.76
CA SER A 188 -8.19 -9.06 -7.33
C SER A 188 -9.62 -9.03 -7.90
N VAL A 189 -10.25 -7.86 -7.81
CA VAL A 189 -11.56 -7.60 -8.47
C VAL A 189 -11.41 -6.84 -9.80
N ARG A 190 -10.16 -6.59 -10.22
CA ARG A 190 -9.79 -5.83 -11.43
C ARG A 190 -8.97 -6.67 -12.42
N ASP A 191 -8.47 -7.82 -11.98
CA ASP A 191 -7.72 -8.81 -12.76
C ASP A 191 -8.19 -10.21 -12.32
N PRO A 192 -8.94 -10.97 -13.16
CA PRO A 192 -9.58 -12.23 -12.74
C PRO A 192 -8.63 -13.34 -12.29
N GLU A 193 -7.36 -13.31 -12.71
CA GLU A 193 -6.31 -14.27 -12.28
C GLU A 193 -5.34 -13.64 -11.26
N GLY A 194 -5.60 -12.39 -10.86
CA GLY A 194 -4.73 -11.60 -10.00
C GLY A 194 -4.87 -11.90 -8.51
N GLU A 195 -3.77 -11.85 -7.78
CA GLU A 195 -3.74 -11.89 -6.31
C GLU A 195 -3.16 -10.57 -5.76
N CYS A 196 -3.74 -10.07 -4.67
CA CYS A 196 -3.40 -8.83 -3.99
C CYS A 196 -3.14 -9.07 -2.49
N LEU A 197 -2.32 -8.21 -1.89
CA LEU A 197 -2.00 -8.17 -0.47
C LEU A 197 -2.37 -6.78 0.09
N ALA A 198 -3.05 -6.79 1.22
CA ALA A 198 -3.23 -5.64 2.10
C ALA A 198 -2.40 -5.88 3.38
N ALA A 199 -1.21 -5.29 3.47
CA ALA A 199 -0.31 -5.42 4.62
C ALA A 199 -0.56 -4.30 5.65
N PHE A 200 -0.77 -4.70 6.91
CA PHE A 200 -1.00 -3.80 8.05
C PHE A 200 0.26 -3.57 8.90
N ARG A 201 1.24 -4.48 8.78
CA ARG A 201 2.51 -4.46 9.52
C ARG A 201 3.70 -4.37 8.57
N THR A 202 4.79 -3.71 9.01
CA THR A 202 6.03 -3.64 8.21
C THR A 202 6.77 -4.98 8.17
N THR A 203 6.48 -5.89 9.10
CA THR A 203 7.15 -7.20 9.22
C THR A 203 6.96 -8.11 8.02
N LEU A 204 5.93 -7.88 7.18
CA LEU A 204 5.76 -8.58 5.91
C LEU A 204 6.67 -8.06 4.78
N LEU A 205 7.23 -6.86 4.90
CA LEU A 205 7.68 -6.06 3.75
C LEU A 205 9.13 -5.58 3.90
N ARG A 206 9.91 -5.75 2.83
CA ARG A 206 11.26 -5.19 2.70
C ARG A 206 11.65 -5.03 1.22
N ASP A 207 12.83 -4.48 0.98
CA ASP A 207 13.47 -4.46 -0.34
C ASP A 207 12.57 -3.80 -1.42
N CYS A 208 11.88 -2.69 -1.06
CA CYS A 208 10.97 -1.98 -1.95
C CYS A 208 11.73 -1.02 -2.87
N HIS A 209 11.97 -1.43 -4.12
CA HIS A 209 12.84 -0.73 -5.06
C HIS A 209 12.08 -0.26 -6.30
N HIS A 210 12.48 0.90 -6.83
CA HIS A 210 11.89 1.45 -8.04
C HIS A 210 12.23 0.56 -9.24
N ALA A 211 11.21 0.04 -9.90
CA ALA A 211 11.34 -0.88 -11.03
C ALA A 211 11.15 -0.18 -12.39
N ALA A 212 10.15 0.71 -12.51
CA ALA A 212 9.87 1.42 -13.76
C ALA A 212 9.06 2.71 -13.54
N TYR A 213 9.30 3.71 -14.39
CA TYR A 213 8.36 4.83 -14.57
C TYR A 213 7.23 4.39 -15.50
N LEU A 214 5.99 4.68 -15.12
CA LEU A 214 4.82 4.43 -15.96
C LEU A 214 4.07 5.74 -16.23
N GLU A 215 3.34 5.79 -17.34
CA GLU A 215 2.47 6.91 -17.69
C GLU A 215 1.08 6.42 -18.05
N TYR A 216 0.07 6.92 -17.34
CA TYR A 216 -1.33 6.51 -17.47
C TYR A 216 -2.07 7.58 -18.28
N ASN A 217 -2.58 7.21 -19.45
CA ASN A 217 -3.33 8.12 -20.31
C ASN A 217 -4.80 8.14 -19.88
N TRP A 218 -5.22 9.25 -19.27
CA TRP A 218 -6.63 9.51 -18.94
C TRP A 218 -7.28 10.24 -20.11
N ASN A 219 -8.31 9.64 -20.72
CA ASN A 219 -8.98 10.21 -21.89
C ASN A 219 -10.21 11.09 -21.55
N GLY A 220 -10.40 11.45 -20.28
CA GLY A 220 -11.60 12.14 -19.79
C GLY A 220 -12.72 11.20 -19.30
N THR A 221 -12.59 9.88 -19.50
CA THR A 221 -13.57 8.87 -19.01
C THR A 221 -12.92 7.62 -18.42
N SER A 222 -11.73 7.25 -18.89
CA SER A 222 -11.03 6.03 -18.50
C SER A 222 -9.51 6.18 -18.67
N VAL A 223 -8.75 5.37 -17.94
CA VAL A 223 -7.33 5.16 -18.22
C VAL A 223 -7.22 4.08 -19.30
N ASP A 224 -7.15 4.48 -20.57
CA ASP A 224 -7.20 3.56 -21.72
C ASP A 224 -5.85 2.89 -22.02
N MET A 225 -4.77 3.66 -21.97
CA MET A 225 -3.40 3.23 -22.23
C MET A 225 -2.51 3.41 -21.01
N VAL A 226 -1.54 2.50 -20.87
CA VAL A 226 -0.44 2.59 -19.91
C VAL A 226 0.86 2.38 -20.66
N PHE A 227 1.75 3.37 -20.57
CA PHE A 227 3.11 3.30 -21.12
C PHE A 227 4.10 2.99 -20.01
N GLU A 228 5.21 2.34 -20.38
CA GLU A 228 6.44 2.34 -19.59
C GLU A 228 7.40 3.36 -20.20
N LEU A 229 8.03 4.19 -19.35
CA LEU A 229 8.89 5.28 -19.78
C LEU A 229 10.36 4.96 -19.49
N SER A 230 11.20 5.10 -20.52
CA SER A 230 12.66 5.07 -20.42
C SER A 230 13.23 6.47 -20.63
N GLN A 231 14.16 6.89 -19.79
CA GLN A 231 14.92 8.13 -20.01
C GLN A 231 15.93 7.92 -21.15
N VAL A 232 16.08 8.92 -22.03
CA VAL A 232 17.02 8.92 -23.16
C VAL A 232 17.74 10.27 -23.19
N GLY A 233 18.89 10.34 -22.54
CA GLY A 233 19.65 11.58 -22.28
C GLY A 233 19.40 12.17 -20.89
#